data_AF-A0A7Y5HBI3-F1
#
_entry.id   AF-A0A7Y5HBI3-F1
#
_cell.length_a   1.000
_cell.length_b   1.000
_cell.length_c   1.000
_cell.angle_alpha   90.00
_cell.angle_beta   90.00
_cell.angle_gamma   90.00
#
_symmetry.space_group_name_H-M   'P 1'
#
loop_
_entity.id
_entity.type
_entity.pdbx_description
1 polymer ?
#
loop_
_entity_poly.entity_id
_entity_poly.type
_entity_poly.pdbx_seq_one_letter_code
_entity_poly.pdbx_strand_id
1 'polypeptide(L)'
;VVALARFGIAGYWAQSFWGGALAALGGALLLGAVGRLRSGPRVVPALALGAGLGILALTRPFEGLVASLPAAAFLAWKLRSPGRVGGGAWVVRVVAPMLAVTSIALGFLAVYNRAVTGSALRMPYFAYHLQNSRISPWMWGTPPPAPEHRHAVIRAFFEDEADTRARQTASPGTLAGAIAFKLWSAVDFPFAPALAALLLLCGRALIRARASRFAAVTVLLVLAAIAQETVSLPHYAAPAAAGGFLLVAQALRAVNARRARGRGAVAVAVVLAVVGGRFAVRLLEDADTSDAFGHLRASTEQRLVESHGDDIVFVRYGPRHLPHLEWVWNGAEPASQPVLWVRSRGSAEDRALRELHAGRRAWLLFVDAGDQEPLLTDYAP
;
A
#
# COMPACT_ATOMS: atom_id res chain seq x y z
N VAL A 1 -14.07 12.47 11.20
CA VAL A 1 -13.03 13.02 12.10
C VAL A 1 -12.01 11.96 12.46
N VAL A 2 -12.35 10.90 13.21
CA VAL A 2 -11.36 9.86 13.60
C VAL A 2 -10.70 9.16 12.40
N ALA A 3 -11.47 8.79 11.37
CA ALA A 3 -10.89 8.21 10.15
C ALA A 3 -10.01 9.22 9.37
N LEU A 4 -10.33 10.52 9.42
CA LEU A 4 -9.53 11.56 8.77
C LEU A 4 -8.20 11.78 9.51
N ALA A 5 -8.26 11.83 10.85
CA ALA A 5 -7.07 11.95 11.68
C ALA A 5 -6.15 10.73 11.54
N ARG A 6 -6.72 9.52 11.58
CA ARG A 6 -5.97 8.25 11.57
C ARG A 6 -5.45 7.82 10.19
N PHE A 7 -6.22 7.99 9.13
CA PHE A 7 -5.85 7.51 7.79
C PHE A 7 -5.44 8.63 6.83
N GLY A 8 -5.72 9.89 7.17
CA GLY A 8 -5.47 11.04 6.31
C GLY A 8 -4.32 11.93 6.78
N ILE A 9 -4.32 12.38 8.04
CA ILE A 9 -3.36 13.40 8.51
C ILE A 9 -2.16 12.77 9.22
N ALA A 10 -2.38 11.90 10.19
CA ALA A 10 -1.32 11.36 11.05
C ALA A 10 -1.02 9.87 10.77
N GLY A 11 -1.47 9.34 9.63
CA GLY A 11 -1.39 7.91 9.34
C GLY A 11 -0.30 7.56 8.35
N TYR A 12 0.37 6.44 8.58
CA TYR A 12 1.29 5.77 7.65
C TYR A 12 0.78 5.69 6.19
N TRP A 13 -0.54 5.62 5.96
CA TRP A 13 -1.13 5.62 4.61
C TRP A 13 -0.98 6.93 3.83
N ALA A 14 -0.78 8.05 4.53
CA ALA A 14 -0.66 9.39 3.96
C ALA A 14 0.74 9.99 4.14
N GLN A 15 1.46 9.59 5.19
CA GLN A 15 2.77 10.13 5.55
C GLN A 15 3.96 9.27 5.07
N SER A 16 3.73 8.24 4.25
CA SER A 16 4.82 7.38 3.75
C SER A 16 4.66 6.98 2.28
N PHE A 17 5.78 6.63 1.66
CA PHE A 17 5.82 6.12 0.27
C PHE A 17 5.21 4.73 0.09
N TRP A 18 4.95 4.01 1.18
CA TRP A 18 4.16 2.77 1.11
C TRP A 18 2.72 3.04 0.67
N GLY A 19 2.21 4.23 0.97
CA GLY A 19 0.92 4.71 0.50
C GLY A 19 -0.27 3.95 1.08
N GLY A 20 -1.45 4.23 0.53
CA GLY A 20 -2.73 3.67 0.96
C GLY A 20 -3.86 4.68 0.82
N ALA A 21 -3.58 5.98 1.04
CA ALA A 21 -4.58 7.03 0.92
C ALA A 21 -5.17 7.12 -0.50
N LEU A 22 -4.34 7.07 -1.55
CA LEU A 22 -4.81 7.09 -2.94
C LEU A 22 -5.63 5.85 -3.29
N ALA A 23 -5.16 4.65 -2.92
CA ALA A 23 -5.92 3.42 -3.14
C ALA A 23 -7.27 3.43 -2.42
N ALA A 24 -7.31 3.96 -1.19
CA ALA A 24 -8.55 4.14 -0.43
C ALA A 24 -9.49 5.16 -1.08
N LEU A 25 -8.97 6.27 -1.63
CA LEU A 25 -9.73 7.22 -2.43
C LEU A 25 -10.33 6.54 -3.67
N GLY A 26 -9.52 5.75 -4.39
CA GLY A 26 -9.97 4.99 -5.56
C GLY A 26 -11.13 4.04 -5.22
N GLY A 27 -11.00 3.28 -4.13
CA GLY A 27 -12.06 2.43 -3.58
C GLY A 27 -13.32 3.20 -3.14
N ALA A 28 -13.15 4.36 -2.51
CA ALA A 28 -14.27 5.21 -2.08
C ALA A 28 -15.06 5.77 -3.27
N LEU A 29 -14.35 6.23 -4.32
CA LEU A 29 -14.95 6.69 -5.56
C LEU A 29 -15.72 5.56 -6.26
N LEU A 30 -15.13 4.37 -6.35
CA LEU A 30 -15.77 3.18 -6.93
C LEU A 30 -17.08 2.81 -6.21
N LEU A 31 -17.02 2.62 -4.89
CA LEU A 31 -18.19 2.23 -4.09
C LEU A 31 -19.27 3.32 -4.10
N GLY A 32 -18.86 4.59 -3.94
CA GLY A 32 -19.76 5.73 -3.92
C GLY A 32 -20.42 6.00 -5.28
N ALA A 33 -19.69 5.81 -6.38
CA ALA A 33 -20.23 5.94 -7.72
C ALA A 33 -21.29 4.88 -8.00
N VAL A 34 -20.98 3.60 -7.75
CA VAL A 34 -21.94 2.50 -7.93
C VAL A 34 -23.19 2.71 -7.07
N GLY A 35 -23.02 3.18 -5.83
CA GLY A 35 -24.13 3.54 -4.95
C GLY A 35 -25.10 4.54 -5.59
N ARG A 36 -24.59 5.58 -6.24
CA ARG A 36 -25.41 6.62 -6.91
C ARG A 36 -25.99 6.15 -8.24
N LEU A 37 -25.26 5.35 -9.01
CA LEU A 37 -25.71 4.81 -10.30
C LEU A 37 -26.90 3.84 -10.16
N ARG A 38 -27.14 3.28 -8.97
CA ARG A 38 -28.34 2.47 -8.71
C ARG A 38 -29.64 3.21 -8.94
N SER A 39 -29.65 4.54 -8.74
CA SER A 39 -30.83 5.39 -8.98
C SER A 39 -31.04 5.72 -10.45
N GLY A 40 -30.09 5.38 -11.34
CA GLY A 40 -30.18 5.60 -12.78
C GLY A 40 -28.83 6.01 -13.40
N PRO A 41 -28.71 5.94 -14.74
CA PRO A 41 -27.48 6.30 -15.43
C PRO A 41 -27.24 7.82 -15.37
N ARG A 42 -26.07 8.21 -14.86
CA ARG A 42 -25.66 9.61 -14.67
C ARG A 42 -24.17 9.75 -14.97
N VAL A 43 -23.80 10.83 -15.68
CA VAL A 43 -22.43 11.08 -16.13
C VAL A 43 -21.48 11.35 -14.96
N VAL A 44 -21.86 12.22 -14.01
CA VAL A 44 -20.96 12.60 -12.91
C VAL A 44 -20.52 11.40 -12.05
N PRO A 45 -21.42 10.52 -11.57
CA PRO A 45 -20.98 9.28 -10.92
C PRO A 45 -20.15 8.36 -11.82
N ALA A 46 -20.37 8.36 -13.13
CA ALA A 46 -19.58 7.54 -14.05
C ALA A 46 -18.15 8.06 -14.22
N LEU A 47 -17.96 9.39 -14.28
CA LEU A 47 -16.63 10.01 -14.24
C LEU A 47 -15.91 9.68 -12.93
N ALA A 48 -16.62 9.75 -11.80
CA ALA A 48 -16.07 9.35 -10.50
C ALA A 48 -15.70 7.86 -10.47
N LEU A 49 -16.51 6.98 -11.06
CA LEU A 49 -16.18 5.56 -11.20
C LEU A 49 -14.91 5.37 -12.02
N GLY A 50 -14.80 6.03 -13.18
CA GLY A 50 -13.62 5.96 -14.04
C GLY A 50 -12.35 6.48 -13.36
N ALA A 51 -12.46 7.59 -12.62
CA ALA A 51 -11.35 8.10 -11.80
C ALA A 51 -10.95 7.11 -10.70
N GLY A 52 -11.92 6.50 -10.03
CA GLY A 52 -11.67 5.45 -9.04
C GLY A 52 -10.93 4.25 -9.62
N LEU A 53 -11.37 3.74 -10.78
CA LEU A 53 -10.71 2.66 -11.51
C LEU A 53 -9.28 3.03 -11.94
N GLY A 54 -9.09 4.24 -12.46
CA GLY A 54 -7.78 4.75 -12.86
C GLY A 54 -6.80 4.84 -11.69
N ILE A 55 -7.23 5.42 -10.56
CA ILE A 55 -6.41 5.49 -9.34
C ILE A 55 -6.04 4.09 -8.84
N LEU A 56 -7.01 3.17 -8.82
CA LEU A 56 -6.76 1.79 -8.41
C LEU A 56 -5.78 1.10 -9.35
N ALA A 57 -5.89 1.27 -10.67
CA ALA A 57 -4.95 0.70 -11.64
C ALA A 57 -3.52 1.21 -11.45
N LEU A 58 -3.36 2.49 -11.09
CA LEU A 58 -2.04 3.11 -10.89
C LEU A 58 -1.40 2.77 -9.54
N THR A 59 -2.22 2.51 -8.51
CA THR A 59 -1.72 2.35 -7.13
C THR A 59 -1.74 0.90 -6.63
N ARG A 60 -2.73 0.12 -7.07
CA ARG A 60 -3.04 -1.24 -6.60
C ARG A 60 -3.67 -2.05 -7.73
N PRO A 61 -2.92 -2.40 -8.80
CA PRO A 61 -3.51 -2.99 -10.00
C PRO A 61 -4.22 -4.32 -9.73
N PHE A 62 -3.68 -5.17 -8.86
CA PHE A 62 -4.27 -6.48 -8.56
C PHE A 62 -5.49 -6.37 -7.63
N GLU A 63 -5.33 -5.80 -6.44
CA GLU A 63 -6.41 -5.66 -5.45
C GLU A 63 -7.49 -4.70 -5.95
N GLY A 64 -7.11 -3.68 -6.69
CA GLY A 64 -8.00 -2.73 -7.37
C GLY A 64 -8.83 -3.39 -8.47
N LEU A 65 -8.24 -4.29 -9.28
CA LEU A 65 -8.97 -5.09 -10.26
C LEU A 65 -10.01 -5.97 -9.55
N VAL A 66 -9.61 -6.67 -8.49
CA VAL A 66 -10.48 -7.53 -7.69
C VAL A 66 -11.62 -6.71 -7.05
N ALA A 67 -11.32 -5.54 -6.48
CA ALA A 67 -12.31 -4.62 -5.92
C ALA A 67 -13.31 -4.10 -6.98
N SER A 68 -12.92 -4.12 -8.25
CA SER A 68 -13.75 -3.65 -9.37
C SER A 68 -14.72 -4.70 -9.92
N LEU A 69 -14.51 -5.98 -9.62
CA LEU A 69 -15.35 -7.07 -10.13
C LEU A 69 -16.85 -6.91 -9.79
N PRO A 70 -17.25 -6.51 -8.55
CA PRO A 70 -18.66 -6.28 -8.25
C PRO A 70 -19.26 -5.13 -9.07
N ALA A 71 -18.49 -4.07 -9.33
CA ALA A 71 -18.93 -2.94 -10.15
C ALA A 71 -19.11 -3.37 -11.61
N ALA A 72 -18.17 -4.15 -12.16
CA ALA A 72 -18.27 -4.72 -13.50
C ALA A 72 -19.51 -5.62 -13.64
N ALA A 73 -19.75 -6.51 -12.67
CA ALA A 73 -20.94 -7.36 -12.65
C ALA A 73 -22.24 -6.53 -12.60
N PHE A 74 -22.26 -5.47 -11.79
CA PHE A 74 -23.40 -4.55 -11.73
C PHE A 74 -23.68 -3.87 -13.08
N LEU A 75 -22.65 -3.35 -13.75
CA LEU A 75 -22.79 -2.70 -15.06
C LEU A 75 -23.21 -3.70 -16.14
N ALA A 76 -22.59 -4.87 -16.17
CA ALA A 76 -22.95 -5.94 -17.10
C ALA A 76 -24.42 -6.36 -16.95
N TRP A 77 -24.91 -6.49 -15.71
CA TRP A 77 -26.32 -6.76 -15.44
C TRP A 77 -27.23 -5.63 -15.93
N LYS A 78 -26.85 -4.36 -15.72
CA LYS A 78 -27.63 -3.20 -16.18
C LYS A 78 -27.71 -3.07 -17.69
N LEU A 79 -26.64 -3.44 -18.41
CA LEU A 79 -26.63 -3.42 -19.88
C LEU A 79 -27.50 -4.53 -20.48
N ARG A 80 -27.63 -5.67 -19.80
CA ARG A 80 -28.41 -6.83 -20.28
C ARG A 80 -29.87 -6.84 -19.83
N SER A 81 -30.20 -6.16 -18.74
CA SER A 81 -31.56 -6.18 -18.21
C SER A 81 -32.47 -5.21 -18.97
N PRO A 82 -33.61 -5.67 -19.53
CA PRO A 82 -34.61 -4.81 -20.16
C PRO A 82 -35.37 -4.03 -19.09
N GLY A 83 -34.71 -3.02 -18.51
CA GLY A 83 -35.32 -2.11 -17.54
C GLY A 83 -36.03 -0.93 -18.21
N ARG A 84 -36.64 -0.07 -17.39
CA ARG A 84 -37.28 1.20 -17.82
C ARG A 84 -36.34 2.15 -18.58
N VAL A 85 -35.03 1.98 -18.44
CA VAL A 85 -34.00 2.78 -19.09
C VAL A 85 -33.22 1.85 -20.00
N GLY A 86 -33.27 2.09 -21.31
CA GLY A 86 -32.61 1.25 -22.32
C GLY A 86 -31.09 1.19 -22.16
N GLY A 87 -30.48 0.09 -22.62
CA GLY A 87 -29.03 -0.14 -22.53
C GLY A 87 -28.19 0.97 -23.17
N GLY A 88 -28.67 1.60 -24.25
CA GLY A 88 -27.99 2.73 -24.90
C GLY A 88 -27.74 3.92 -23.96
N ALA A 89 -28.67 4.23 -23.05
CA ALA A 89 -28.48 5.30 -22.07
C ALA A 89 -27.39 4.96 -21.04
N TRP A 90 -27.24 3.69 -20.67
CA TRP A 90 -26.13 3.22 -19.83
C TRP A 90 -24.79 3.29 -20.56
N VAL A 91 -24.77 2.96 -21.86
CA VAL A 91 -23.56 3.09 -22.67
C VAL A 91 -23.11 4.55 -22.72
N VAL A 92 -23.99 5.46 -23.15
CA VAL A 92 -23.63 6.87 -23.37
C VAL A 92 -23.36 7.62 -22.06
N ARG A 93 -24.16 7.39 -21.02
CA ARG A 93 -24.06 8.18 -19.77
C ARG A 93 -23.20 7.54 -18.69
N VAL A 94 -22.81 6.28 -18.84
CA VAL A 94 -22.03 5.56 -17.83
C VAL A 94 -20.78 4.92 -18.42
N VAL A 95 -20.92 3.98 -19.34
CA VAL A 95 -19.79 3.20 -19.84
C VAL A 95 -18.79 4.10 -20.59
N ALA A 96 -19.25 4.89 -21.55
CA ALA A 96 -18.40 5.78 -22.34
C ALA A 96 -17.62 6.80 -21.48
N PRO A 97 -18.23 7.61 -20.59
CA PRO A 97 -17.48 8.55 -19.75
C PRO A 97 -16.56 7.86 -18.74
N MET A 98 -16.99 6.73 -18.16
CA MET A 98 -16.16 5.93 -17.27
C MET A 98 -14.90 5.42 -18.00
N LEU A 99 -15.07 4.85 -19.19
CA LEU A 99 -13.96 4.36 -20.01
C LEU A 99 -13.05 5.50 -20.45
N ALA A 100 -13.60 6.64 -20.89
CA ALA A 100 -12.80 7.80 -21.29
C ALA A 100 -11.83 8.24 -20.18
N VAL A 101 -12.32 8.37 -18.93
CA VAL A 101 -11.46 8.73 -17.78
C VAL A 101 -10.48 7.61 -17.44
N THR A 102 -10.93 6.36 -17.44
CA THR A 102 -10.04 5.21 -17.13
C THR A 102 -8.92 5.06 -18.16
N SER A 103 -9.22 5.31 -19.44
CA SER A 103 -8.25 5.23 -20.55
C SER A 103 -7.12 6.26 -20.42
N ILE A 104 -7.35 7.42 -19.81
CA ILE A 104 -6.28 8.40 -19.55
C ILE A 104 -5.25 7.79 -18.58
N ALA A 105 -5.72 7.18 -17.48
CA ALA A 105 -4.84 6.53 -16.50
C ALA A 105 -4.11 5.33 -17.09
N LEU A 106 -4.80 4.50 -17.90
CA LEU A 106 -4.19 3.36 -18.57
C LEU A 106 -3.18 3.79 -19.66
N GLY A 107 -3.44 4.89 -20.36
CA GLY A 107 -2.52 5.48 -21.32
C GLY A 107 -1.24 5.98 -20.65
N PHE A 108 -1.37 6.68 -19.52
CA PHE A 108 -0.22 7.06 -18.71
C PHE A 108 0.57 5.85 -18.22
N LEU A 109 -0.12 4.83 -17.71
CA LEU A 109 0.53 3.59 -17.26
C LEU A 109 1.27 2.88 -18.39
N ALA A 110 0.70 2.84 -19.59
CA ALA A 110 1.35 2.26 -20.77
C ALA A 110 2.63 3.03 -21.17
N VAL A 111 2.60 4.36 -21.12
CA VAL A 111 3.78 5.20 -21.38
C VAL A 111 4.85 4.96 -20.31
N TYR A 112 4.47 4.95 -19.04
CA TYR A 112 5.36 4.66 -17.91
C TYR A 112 6.01 3.28 -18.03
N ASN A 113 5.21 2.24 -18.27
CA ASN A 113 5.71 0.87 -18.45
C ASN A 113 6.69 0.79 -19.62
N ARG A 114 6.40 1.46 -20.74
CA ARG A 114 7.27 1.48 -21.91
C ARG A 114 8.59 2.20 -21.63
N ALA A 115 8.55 3.32 -20.90
CA ALA A 115 9.75 4.06 -20.54
C ALA A 115 10.68 3.25 -19.62
N VAL A 116 10.12 2.49 -18.68
CA VAL A 116 10.92 1.74 -17.68
C VAL A 116 11.34 0.35 -18.19
N THR A 117 10.48 -0.36 -18.91
CA THR A 117 10.71 -1.77 -19.27
C THR A 117 10.86 -2.02 -20.77
N GLY A 118 10.72 -0.98 -21.60
CA GLY A 118 10.66 -1.09 -23.06
C GLY A 118 9.32 -1.59 -23.61
N SER A 119 8.39 -2.03 -22.75
CA SER A 119 7.09 -2.57 -23.17
C SER A 119 5.93 -1.91 -22.43
N ALA A 120 4.88 -1.51 -23.16
CA ALA A 120 3.69 -0.88 -22.58
C ALA A 120 2.89 -1.81 -21.65
N LEU A 121 3.01 -3.13 -21.84
CA LEU A 121 2.26 -4.13 -21.09
C LEU A 121 3.07 -4.76 -19.95
N ARG A 122 4.40 -4.58 -19.93
CA ARG A 122 5.25 -5.13 -18.88
C ARG A 122 5.37 -4.13 -17.74
N MET A 123 4.74 -4.45 -16.60
CA MET A 123 4.79 -3.60 -15.42
C MET A 123 6.18 -3.68 -14.75
N PRO A 124 6.76 -2.55 -14.31
CA PRO A 124 8.05 -2.52 -13.61
C PRO A 124 8.12 -3.44 -12.39
N TYR A 125 7.04 -3.52 -11.60
CA TYR A 125 6.96 -4.42 -10.45
C TYR A 125 7.23 -5.88 -10.82
N PHE A 126 6.59 -6.39 -11.88
CA PHE A 126 6.81 -7.76 -12.35
C PHE A 126 8.21 -7.95 -12.95
N ALA A 127 8.74 -6.95 -13.65
CA ALA A 127 10.11 -7.00 -14.16
C ALA A 127 11.13 -7.11 -13.02
N TYR A 128 10.99 -6.27 -12.00
CA TYR A 128 11.78 -6.31 -10.77
C TYR A 128 11.66 -7.66 -10.05
N HIS A 129 10.44 -8.16 -9.88
CA HIS A 129 10.17 -9.40 -9.18
C HIS A 129 10.79 -10.60 -9.88
N LEU A 130 10.65 -10.71 -11.20
CA LEU A 130 11.28 -11.79 -11.98
C LEU A 130 12.81 -11.71 -11.99
N GLN A 131 13.38 -10.53 -11.83
CA GLN A 131 14.83 -10.33 -11.81
C GLN A 131 15.46 -10.66 -10.45
N ASN A 132 14.74 -10.42 -9.36
CA ASN A 132 15.35 -10.42 -8.03
C ASN A 132 14.72 -11.40 -7.03
N SER A 133 13.41 -11.65 -7.12
CA SER A 133 12.69 -12.42 -6.11
C SER A 133 12.88 -13.92 -6.28
N ARG A 134 12.91 -14.65 -5.15
CA ARG A 134 12.98 -16.12 -5.07
C ARG A 134 11.65 -16.76 -4.68
N ILE A 135 10.59 -15.97 -4.67
CA ILE A 135 9.23 -16.37 -4.31
C ILE A 135 8.29 -16.04 -5.47
N SER A 136 7.18 -16.75 -5.58
CA SER A 136 6.09 -16.33 -6.45
C SER A 136 5.29 -15.20 -5.80
N PRO A 137 4.63 -14.30 -6.55
CA PRO A 137 3.71 -13.33 -5.96
C PRO A 137 2.54 -14.00 -5.21
N TRP A 138 2.18 -15.22 -5.60
CA TRP A 138 1.07 -15.97 -5.01
C TRP A 138 1.57 -17.17 -4.19
N MET A 139 0.90 -17.49 -3.10
CA MET A 139 1.27 -18.60 -2.20
C MET A 139 1.23 -19.97 -2.90
N TRP A 140 0.34 -20.12 -3.89
CA TRP A 140 0.15 -21.34 -4.67
C TRP A 140 0.95 -21.36 -5.98
N GLY A 141 1.63 -20.26 -6.33
CA GLY A 141 2.41 -20.18 -7.57
C GLY A 141 3.82 -20.75 -7.41
N THR A 142 4.38 -21.28 -8.49
CA THR A 142 5.76 -21.79 -8.51
C THR A 142 6.75 -20.62 -8.46
N PRO A 143 7.77 -20.65 -7.56
CA PRO A 143 8.82 -19.64 -7.53
C PRO A 143 9.63 -19.60 -8.84
N PRO A 144 10.14 -18.42 -9.26
CA PRO A 144 11.06 -18.34 -10.37
C PRO A 144 12.43 -18.98 -10.01
N PRO A 145 13.27 -19.31 -11.01
CA PRO A 145 14.65 -19.73 -10.77
C PRO A 145 15.40 -18.70 -9.91
N ALA A 146 16.24 -19.18 -9.00
CA ALA A 146 16.99 -18.29 -8.11
C ALA A 146 17.92 -17.36 -8.93
N PRO A 147 17.75 -16.04 -8.85
CA PRO A 147 18.62 -15.12 -9.56
C PRO A 147 19.99 -15.02 -8.90
N GLU A 148 21.00 -14.67 -9.69
CA GLU A 148 22.35 -14.41 -9.18
C GLU A 148 22.44 -12.99 -8.62
N HIS A 149 22.48 -12.86 -7.29
CA HIS A 149 22.68 -11.57 -6.63
C HIS A 149 24.17 -11.31 -6.42
N ARG A 150 24.67 -10.22 -7.02
CA ARG A 150 26.08 -9.78 -6.86
C ARG A 150 26.39 -9.32 -5.42
N HIS A 151 25.41 -8.76 -4.72
CA HIS A 151 25.59 -8.20 -3.39
C HIS A 151 25.05 -9.15 -2.33
N ALA A 152 25.90 -9.49 -1.34
CA ALA A 152 25.55 -10.42 -0.27
C ALA A 152 24.30 -9.99 0.52
N VAL A 153 24.11 -8.69 0.77
CA VAL A 153 22.91 -8.21 1.48
C VAL A 153 21.63 -8.43 0.68
N ILE A 154 21.67 -8.24 -0.64
CA ILE A 154 20.50 -8.39 -1.51
C ILE A 154 20.16 -9.87 -1.58
N ARG A 155 21.19 -10.72 -1.70
CA ARG A 155 21.03 -12.17 -1.64
C ARG A 155 20.36 -12.60 -0.33
N ALA A 156 20.89 -12.15 0.80
CA ALA A 156 20.37 -12.48 2.13
C ALA A 156 18.92 -12.02 2.30
N PHE A 157 18.57 -10.83 1.81
CA PHE A 157 17.19 -10.32 1.83
C PHE A 157 16.21 -11.27 1.10
N PHE A 158 16.52 -11.66 -0.14
CA PHE A 158 15.64 -12.55 -0.90
C PHE A 158 15.68 -14.01 -0.43
N GLU A 159 16.76 -14.44 0.22
CA GLU A 159 16.84 -15.72 0.91
C GLU A 159 15.92 -15.75 2.14
N ASP A 160 15.92 -14.69 2.96
CA ASP A 160 15.00 -14.60 4.10
C ASP A 160 13.53 -14.55 3.66
N GLU A 161 13.20 -13.84 2.57
CA GLU A 161 11.85 -13.88 2.01
C GLU A 161 11.46 -15.30 1.57
N ALA A 162 12.37 -16.02 0.92
CA ALA A 162 12.14 -17.40 0.47
C ALA A 162 11.97 -18.37 1.65
N ASP A 163 12.82 -18.25 2.68
CA ASP A 163 12.75 -19.07 3.88
C ASP A 163 11.47 -18.77 4.68
N THR A 164 11.09 -17.51 4.78
CA THR A 164 9.82 -17.09 5.40
C THR A 164 8.64 -17.71 4.67
N ARG A 165 8.61 -17.65 3.34
CA ARG A 165 7.58 -18.33 2.54
C ARG A 165 7.60 -19.83 2.81
N ALA A 166 8.76 -20.48 2.75
CA ALA A 166 8.88 -21.92 2.95
C ALA A 166 8.32 -22.35 4.31
N ARG A 167 8.61 -21.58 5.39
CA ARG A 167 8.03 -21.77 6.72
C ARG A 167 6.51 -21.60 6.72
N GLN A 168 6.00 -20.57 6.05
CA GLN A 168 4.55 -20.30 5.97
C GLN A 168 3.79 -21.36 5.16
N THR A 169 4.44 -22.01 4.18
CA THR A 169 3.80 -23.03 3.32
C THR A 169 4.19 -24.46 3.68
N ALA A 170 4.92 -24.68 4.78
CA ALA A 170 5.46 -26.00 5.17
C ALA A 170 4.36 -27.02 5.50
N SER A 171 3.21 -26.56 5.97
CA SER A 171 2.08 -27.42 6.33
C SER A 171 0.74 -26.68 6.19
N PRO A 172 -0.40 -27.39 6.11
CA PRO A 172 -1.71 -26.76 6.11
C PRO A 172 -1.94 -25.84 7.32
N GLY A 173 -1.40 -26.20 8.50
CA GLY A 173 -1.52 -25.40 9.73
C GLY A 173 -0.72 -24.10 9.70
N THR A 174 0.53 -24.15 9.22
CA THR A 174 1.37 -22.95 9.06
C THR A 174 0.80 -22.01 7.99
N LEU A 175 0.26 -22.56 6.90
CA LEU A 175 -0.42 -21.79 5.86
C LEU A 175 -1.69 -21.11 6.39
N ALA A 176 -2.52 -21.85 7.13
CA ALA A 176 -3.71 -21.29 7.76
C ALA A 176 -3.35 -20.19 8.77
N GLY A 177 -2.29 -20.38 9.56
CA GLY A 177 -1.75 -19.37 10.48
C GLY A 177 -1.26 -18.12 9.77
N ALA A 178 -0.52 -18.27 8.67
CA ALA A 178 -0.05 -17.16 7.83
C ALA A 178 -1.22 -16.37 7.23
N ILE A 179 -2.20 -17.06 6.65
CA ILE A 179 -3.42 -16.43 6.12
C ILE A 179 -4.18 -15.70 7.24
N ALA A 180 -4.36 -16.33 8.40
CA ALA A 180 -5.03 -15.71 9.54
C ALA A 180 -4.31 -14.44 10.02
N PHE A 181 -2.98 -14.48 10.11
CA PHE A 181 -2.17 -13.31 10.46
C PHE A 181 -2.31 -12.17 9.44
N LYS A 182 -2.34 -12.49 8.14
CA LYS A 182 -2.53 -11.49 7.06
C LYS A 182 -3.91 -10.86 7.13
N LEU A 183 -4.95 -11.67 7.24
CA LEU A 183 -6.33 -11.21 7.36
C LEU A 183 -6.52 -10.38 8.63
N TRP A 184 -5.92 -10.81 9.74
CA TRP A 184 -5.88 -10.04 10.97
C TRP A 184 -5.21 -8.70 10.74
N SER A 185 -4.01 -8.65 10.17
CA SER A 185 -3.27 -7.41 9.91
C SER A 185 -4.05 -6.45 8.99
N ALA A 186 -4.71 -7.00 7.96
CA ALA A 186 -5.54 -6.26 7.01
C ALA A 186 -6.82 -5.67 7.65
N VAL A 187 -7.32 -6.24 8.76
CA VAL A 187 -8.53 -5.78 9.46
C VAL A 187 -8.20 -4.96 10.70
N ASP A 188 -7.20 -5.38 11.47
CA ASP A 188 -6.76 -4.74 12.71
C ASP A 188 -6.27 -3.31 12.44
N PHE A 189 -5.48 -3.13 11.38
CA PHE A 189 -4.94 -1.84 10.99
C PHE A 189 -6.04 -0.81 10.63
N PRO A 190 -7.05 -1.10 9.79
CA PRO A 190 -8.12 -0.14 9.49
C PRO A 190 -9.29 -0.11 10.48
N PHE A 191 -9.64 -1.21 11.13
CA PHE A 191 -10.94 -1.36 11.79
C PHE A 191 -10.87 -1.75 13.27
N ALA A 192 -9.76 -2.33 13.74
CA ALA A 192 -9.64 -2.94 15.06
C ALA A 192 -10.65 -4.09 15.33
N PRO A 193 -10.33 -5.04 16.24
CA PRO A 193 -11.09 -6.29 16.38
C PRO A 193 -12.53 -6.10 16.88
N ALA A 194 -12.77 -5.06 17.69
CA ALA A 194 -14.10 -4.70 18.19
C ALA A 194 -15.08 -4.39 17.04
N LEU A 195 -14.56 -3.93 15.91
CA LEU A 195 -15.34 -3.56 14.75
C LEU A 195 -15.67 -4.77 13.88
N ALA A 196 -14.77 -5.74 13.78
CA ALA A 196 -15.06 -7.06 13.21
C ALA A 196 -16.16 -7.79 14.02
N ALA A 197 -16.10 -7.74 15.35
CA ALA A 197 -17.15 -8.29 16.22
C ALA A 197 -18.50 -7.62 15.99
N LEU A 198 -18.53 -6.30 15.81
CA LEU A 198 -19.75 -5.54 15.50
C LEU A 198 -20.38 -5.97 14.15
N LEU A 199 -19.55 -6.26 13.14
CA LEU A 199 -20.01 -6.76 11.84
C LEU A 199 -20.65 -8.16 11.95
N LEU A 200 -20.08 -9.05 12.76
CA LEU A 200 -20.65 -10.38 13.03
C LEU A 200 -22.00 -10.28 13.75
N LEU A 201 -22.08 -9.48 14.81
CA LEU A 201 -23.31 -9.28 15.59
C LEU A 201 -24.43 -8.61 14.78
N CYS A 202 -24.07 -7.78 13.80
CA CYS A 202 -25.02 -7.08 12.92
C CYS A 202 -25.21 -7.76 11.56
N GLY A 203 -24.64 -8.94 11.33
CA GLY A 203 -24.61 -9.60 10.02
C GLY A 203 -25.98 -9.69 9.33
N ARG A 204 -27.04 -10.03 10.10
CA ARG A 204 -28.42 -10.07 9.58
C ARG A 204 -28.96 -8.71 9.13
N ALA A 205 -28.56 -7.61 9.77
CA ALA A 205 -28.95 -6.26 9.35
C ALA A 205 -28.16 -5.83 8.11
N LEU A 206 -26.88 -6.20 8.02
CA LEU A 206 -25.99 -5.89 6.91
C LEU A 206 -26.42 -6.59 5.62
N ILE A 207 -26.82 -7.86 5.66
CA ILE A 207 -27.26 -8.59 4.44
C ILE A 207 -28.58 -8.07 3.85
N ARG A 208 -29.43 -7.41 4.65
CA ARG A 208 -30.71 -6.88 4.16
C ARG A 208 -30.51 -5.66 3.25
N ALA A 209 -29.58 -4.78 3.59
CA ALA A 209 -29.30 -3.57 2.80
C ALA A 209 -28.50 -3.90 1.52
N ARG A 210 -29.03 -3.54 0.34
CA ARG A 210 -28.34 -3.74 -0.95
C ARG A 210 -26.97 -3.08 -1.01
N ALA A 211 -26.82 -1.90 -0.39
CA ALA A 211 -25.55 -1.19 -0.33
C ALA A 211 -24.51 -1.92 0.52
N SER A 212 -24.92 -2.45 1.66
CA SER A 212 -24.07 -3.25 2.54
C SER A 212 -23.65 -4.56 1.89
N ARG A 213 -24.52 -5.25 1.13
CA ARG A 213 -24.13 -6.45 0.37
C ARG A 213 -23.00 -6.19 -0.61
N PHE A 214 -23.11 -5.11 -1.40
CA PHE A 214 -22.09 -4.77 -2.38
C PHE A 214 -20.74 -4.42 -1.72
N ALA A 215 -20.78 -3.63 -0.65
CA ALA A 215 -19.58 -3.33 0.12
C ALA A 215 -18.96 -4.58 0.76
N ALA A 216 -19.79 -5.47 1.33
CA ALA A 216 -19.33 -6.73 1.90
C ALA A 216 -18.67 -7.63 0.87
N VAL A 217 -19.28 -7.83 -0.31
CA VAL A 217 -18.68 -8.61 -1.39
C VAL A 217 -17.35 -8.00 -1.83
N THR A 218 -17.30 -6.68 -2.00
CA THR A 218 -16.05 -5.98 -2.39
C THR A 218 -14.95 -6.19 -1.34
N VAL A 219 -15.26 -6.00 -0.06
CA VAL A 219 -14.32 -6.23 1.06
C VAL A 219 -13.84 -7.68 1.09
N LEU A 220 -14.76 -8.64 1.00
CA LEU A 220 -14.42 -10.06 1.04
C LEU A 220 -13.54 -10.49 -0.14
N LEU A 221 -13.80 -9.97 -1.35
CA LEU A 221 -12.98 -10.25 -2.51
C LEU A 221 -11.56 -9.69 -2.34
N VAL A 222 -11.42 -8.46 -1.85
CA VAL A 222 -10.08 -7.87 -1.58
C VAL A 222 -9.35 -8.63 -0.48
N LEU A 223 -10.03 -9.03 0.60
CA LEU A 223 -9.43 -9.87 1.64
C LEU A 223 -9.00 -11.23 1.09
N ALA A 224 -9.79 -11.84 0.20
CA ALA A 224 -9.41 -13.07 -0.48
C ALA A 224 -8.19 -12.90 -1.39
N ALA A 225 -8.09 -11.77 -2.11
CA ALA A 225 -6.90 -11.46 -2.90
C ALA A 225 -5.65 -11.34 -2.04
N ILE A 226 -5.72 -10.59 -0.93
CA ILE A 226 -4.60 -10.42 0.02
C ILE A 226 -4.20 -11.77 0.63
N ALA A 227 -5.16 -12.63 0.96
CA ALA A 227 -4.89 -13.96 1.50
C ALA A 227 -4.09 -14.86 0.54
N GLN A 228 -4.14 -14.59 -0.77
CA GLN A 228 -3.44 -15.36 -1.79
C GLN A 228 -2.02 -14.86 -2.06
N GLU A 229 -1.71 -13.62 -1.71
CA GLU A 229 -0.39 -13.04 -1.93
C GLU A 229 0.65 -13.66 -1.00
N THR A 230 1.89 -13.78 -1.46
CA THR A 230 2.99 -14.31 -0.65
C THR A 230 3.48 -13.28 0.35
N VAL A 231 3.63 -12.02 -0.08
CA VAL A 231 3.96 -10.88 0.78
C VAL A 231 2.79 -9.92 0.73
N SER A 232 2.33 -9.49 1.91
CA SER A 232 1.18 -8.60 2.03
C SER A 232 1.38 -7.66 3.21
N LEU A 233 1.07 -6.38 3.01
CA LEU A 233 1.17 -5.36 4.05
C LEU A 233 -0.22 -4.78 4.35
N PRO A 234 -0.44 -4.16 5.53
CA PRO A 234 -1.77 -3.70 5.92
C PRO A 234 -2.44 -2.73 4.95
N HIS A 235 -1.65 -1.92 4.25
CA HIS A 235 -2.13 -0.93 3.28
C HIS A 235 -2.62 -1.55 1.96
N TYR A 236 -2.46 -2.85 1.75
CA TYR A 236 -3.00 -3.59 0.61
C TYR A 236 -4.54 -3.67 0.66
N ALA A 237 -5.12 -3.61 1.88
CA ALA A 237 -6.57 -3.56 2.09
C ALA A 237 -7.20 -2.19 1.76
N ALA A 238 -6.40 -1.17 1.42
CA ALA A 238 -6.86 0.19 1.18
C ALA A 238 -8.01 0.31 0.16
N PRO A 239 -8.03 -0.39 -1.00
CA PRO A 239 -9.15 -0.36 -1.93
C PRO A 239 -10.51 -0.71 -1.32
N ALA A 240 -10.53 -1.51 -0.26
CA ALA A 240 -11.74 -1.93 0.44
C ALA A 240 -12.09 -1.07 1.67
N ALA A 241 -11.23 -0.12 2.07
CA ALA A 241 -11.36 0.61 3.32
C ALA A 241 -12.71 1.35 3.45
N ALA A 242 -13.12 2.07 2.41
CA ALA A 242 -14.41 2.76 2.38
C ALA A 242 -15.60 1.79 2.51
N GLY A 243 -15.47 0.57 1.98
CA GLY A 243 -16.46 -0.49 2.11
C GLY A 243 -16.57 -0.96 3.55
N GLY A 244 -15.45 -1.19 4.22
CA GLY A 244 -15.42 -1.50 5.65
C GLY A 244 -16.06 -0.40 6.49
N PHE A 245 -15.71 0.88 6.28
CA PHE A 245 -16.34 1.99 6.99
C PHE A 245 -17.86 2.07 6.76
N LEU A 246 -18.32 1.79 5.55
CA LEU A 246 -19.76 1.73 5.27
C LEU A 246 -20.44 0.60 6.05
N LEU A 247 -19.84 -0.59 6.09
CA LEU A 247 -20.38 -1.72 6.85
C LEU A 247 -20.44 -1.41 8.35
N VAL A 248 -19.42 -0.74 8.86
CA VAL A 248 -19.34 -0.28 10.24
C VAL A 248 -20.43 0.72 10.57
N ALA A 249 -20.58 1.76 9.74
CA ALA A 249 -21.63 2.75 9.92
C ALA A 249 -23.02 2.11 9.91
N GLN A 250 -23.22 1.09 9.06
CA GLN A 250 -24.47 0.34 8.98
C GLN A 250 -24.71 -0.55 10.19
N ALA A 251 -23.66 -1.16 10.74
CA ALA A 251 -23.73 -1.94 11.96
C ALA A 251 -24.07 -1.05 13.17
N LEU A 252 -23.41 0.10 13.31
CA LEU A 252 -23.73 1.10 14.33
C LEU A 252 -25.18 1.59 14.20
N ARG A 253 -25.64 1.86 12.97
CA ARG A 253 -27.04 2.23 12.70
C ARG A 253 -28.01 1.14 13.14
N ALA A 254 -27.70 -0.13 12.87
CA ALA A 254 -28.52 -1.26 13.27
C ALA A 254 -28.59 -1.42 14.80
N VAL A 255 -27.47 -1.21 15.50
CA VAL A 255 -27.43 -1.21 16.98
C VAL A 255 -28.27 -0.06 17.54
N ASN A 256 -28.11 1.15 17.01
CA ASN A 256 -28.88 2.32 17.45
C ASN A 256 -30.39 2.14 17.22
N ALA A 257 -30.78 1.59 16.06
CA ALA A 257 -32.18 1.34 15.73
C ALA A 257 -32.87 0.30 16.64
N ARG A 258 -32.11 -0.60 17.27
CA ARG A 258 -32.65 -1.62 18.18
C ARG A 258 -32.99 -1.11 19.59
N ARG A 259 -32.80 0.19 19.88
CA ARG A 259 -33.31 0.94 21.06
C ARG A 259 -33.48 0.15 22.37
N ALA A 260 -32.49 -0.64 22.77
CA ALA A 260 -32.44 -1.17 24.14
C ALA A 260 -31.76 -0.12 25.04
N ARG A 261 -32.58 0.69 25.75
CA ARG A 261 -32.23 1.54 26.92
C ARG A 261 -30.71 1.76 27.14
N GLY A 262 -30.11 2.77 26.49
CA GLY A 262 -28.72 3.19 26.72
C GLY A 262 -27.60 2.33 26.09
N ARG A 263 -27.86 1.07 25.71
CA ARG A 263 -26.83 0.14 25.20
C ARG A 263 -26.26 0.54 23.83
N GLY A 264 -27.03 1.27 23.01
CA GLY A 264 -26.56 1.77 21.72
C GLY A 264 -25.52 2.89 21.85
N ALA A 265 -25.71 3.79 22.83
CA ALA A 265 -24.74 4.82 23.17
C ALA A 265 -23.46 4.19 23.74
N VAL A 266 -23.59 3.16 24.59
CA VAL A 266 -22.44 2.39 25.10
C VAL A 266 -21.68 1.69 23.97
N ALA A 267 -22.37 1.05 23.02
CA ALA A 267 -21.71 0.41 21.89
C ALA A 267 -20.96 1.41 20.99
N VAL A 268 -21.55 2.58 20.72
CA VAL A 268 -20.90 3.67 19.99
C VAL A 268 -19.71 4.21 20.78
N ALA A 269 -19.86 4.43 22.10
CA ALA A 269 -18.79 4.91 22.97
C ALA A 269 -17.64 3.91 23.06
N VAL A 270 -17.91 2.60 23.14
CA VAL A 270 -16.90 1.54 23.10
C VAL A 270 -16.18 1.52 21.76
N VAL A 271 -16.89 1.66 20.63
CA VAL A 271 -16.25 1.74 19.31
C VAL A 271 -15.36 2.98 19.20
N LEU A 272 -15.84 4.14 19.65
CA LEU A 272 -15.05 5.38 19.67
C LEU A 272 -13.85 5.27 20.61
N ALA A 273 -14.00 4.64 21.78
CA ALA A 273 -12.92 4.42 22.74
C ALA A 273 -11.88 3.42 22.22
N VAL A 274 -12.30 2.34 21.57
CA VAL A 274 -11.36 1.38 20.96
C VAL A 274 -10.62 2.00 19.78
N VAL A 275 -11.32 2.71 18.90
CA VAL A 275 -10.68 3.36 17.74
C VAL A 275 -9.80 4.52 18.20
N GLY A 276 -10.26 5.34 19.16
CA GLY A 276 -9.52 6.46 19.73
C GLY A 276 -8.31 6.01 20.56
N GLY A 277 -8.46 4.97 21.38
CA GLY A 277 -7.37 4.37 22.15
C GLY A 277 -6.31 3.73 21.25
N ARG A 278 -6.72 3.00 20.20
CA ARG A 278 -5.78 2.49 19.18
C ARG A 278 -5.06 3.61 18.44
N PHE A 279 -5.76 4.70 18.13
CA PHE A 279 -5.13 5.89 17.53
C PHE A 279 -4.11 6.52 18.47
N ALA A 280 -4.44 6.66 19.76
CA ALA A 280 -3.52 7.19 20.76
C ALA A 280 -2.28 6.30 20.94
N VAL A 281 -2.45 4.97 21.04
CA VAL A 281 -1.31 4.03 21.11
C VAL A 281 -0.41 4.16 19.89
N ARG A 282 -0.99 4.23 18.68
CA ARG A 282 -0.21 4.39 17.45
C ARG A 282 0.53 5.73 17.39
N LEU A 283 -0.10 6.81 17.82
CA LEU A 283 0.55 8.12 17.90
C LEU A 283 1.78 8.09 18.84
N LEU A 284 1.71 7.29 19.90
CA LEU A 284 2.83 7.08 20.82
C LEU A 284 3.91 6.15 20.26
N GLU A 285 3.53 5.08 19.54
CA GLU A 285 4.46 4.14 18.89
C GLU A 285 5.21 4.76 17.68
N ASP A 286 4.49 5.52 16.84
CA ASP A 286 5.06 6.13 15.62
C ASP A 286 6.07 7.25 15.96
N ALA A 287 5.90 7.91 17.11
CA ALA A 287 6.88 8.87 17.62
C ALA A 287 8.25 8.24 17.91
N ASP A 288 8.34 6.91 18.04
CA ASP A 288 9.46 6.24 18.70
C ASP A 288 10.37 5.41 17.76
N THR A 289 9.93 4.97 16.56
CA THR A 289 10.64 3.84 15.90
C THR A 289 10.92 3.88 14.39
N SER A 290 10.26 4.71 13.56
CA SER A 290 10.52 4.71 12.11
C SER A 290 10.69 6.09 11.46
N ASP A 291 10.05 7.13 12.01
CA ASP A 291 10.32 8.52 11.62
C ASP A 291 11.75 8.97 12.00
N ALA A 292 12.32 8.38 13.05
CA ALA A 292 13.68 8.68 13.50
C ALA A 292 14.73 8.46 12.40
N PHE A 293 14.64 7.36 11.63
CA PHE A 293 15.58 7.09 10.54
C PHE A 293 15.47 8.10 9.41
N GLY A 294 14.25 8.37 8.94
CA GLY A 294 14.00 9.31 7.85
C GLY A 294 14.47 10.72 8.22
N HIS A 295 14.16 11.18 9.43
CA HIS A 295 14.62 12.46 9.96
C HIS A 295 16.15 12.50 10.14
N LEU A 296 16.77 11.40 10.57
CA LEU A 296 18.22 11.32 10.76
C LEU A 296 18.97 11.41 9.43
N ARG A 297 18.51 10.69 8.40
CA ARG A 297 19.06 10.77 7.05
C ARG A 297 18.85 12.15 6.42
N ALA A 298 17.66 12.73 6.57
CA ALA A 298 17.34 14.06 6.04
C ALA A 298 18.15 15.18 6.72
N SER A 299 18.23 15.16 8.06
CA SER A 299 19.02 16.13 8.82
C SER A 299 20.52 15.99 8.56
N THR A 300 21.03 14.78 8.37
CA THR A 300 22.44 14.56 7.99
C THR A 300 22.74 15.17 6.62
N GLU A 301 21.88 14.96 5.63
CA GLU A 301 22.03 15.59 4.33
C GLU A 301 21.92 17.11 4.40
N GLN A 302 20.95 17.64 5.16
CA GLN A 302 20.84 19.08 5.35
C GLN A 302 22.12 19.69 5.93
N ARG A 303 22.73 19.04 6.95
CA ARG A 303 24.02 19.50 7.52
C ARG A 303 25.15 19.49 6.51
N LEU A 304 25.22 18.48 5.63
CA LEU A 304 26.23 18.42 4.57
C LEU A 304 26.02 19.53 3.53
N VAL A 305 24.77 19.75 3.12
CA VAL A 305 24.38 20.84 2.20
C VAL A 305 24.73 22.21 2.78
N GLU A 306 24.43 22.45 4.05
CA GLU A 306 24.66 23.74 4.72
C GLU A 306 26.14 24.00 5.01
N SER A 307 26.96 22.96 5.14
CA SER A 307 28.39 23.10 5.46
C SER A 307 29.28 23.27 4.23
N HIS A 308 29.12 22.42 3.20
CA HIS A 308 29.91 22.48 1.97
C HIS A 308 29.03 22.39 0.72
N GLY A 309 28.07 21.46 0.70
CA GLY A 309 27.12 21.32 -0.41
C GLY A 309 27.72 20.74 -1.70
N ASP A 310 28.89 20.12 -1.59
CA ASP A 310 29.51 19.32 -2.64
C ASP A 310 30.26 18.14 -2.01
N ASP A 311 29.49 17.16 -1.56
CA ASP A 311 29.94 16.04 -0.74
C ASP A 311 29.66 14.69 -1.44
N ILE A 312 30.47 13.69 -1.13
CA ILE A 312 30.24 12.28 -1.44
C ILE A 312 30.30 11.47 -0.15
N VAL A 313 29.28 10.68 0.12
CA VAL A 313 29.16 9.87 1.34
C VAL A 313 29.18 8.40 0.98
N PHE A 314 30.26 7.71 1.38
CA PHE A 314 30.39 6.27 1.29
C PHE A 314 29.71 5.61 2.49
N VAL A 315 28.64 4.86 2.24
CA VAL A 315 27.88 4.16 3.28
C VAL A 315 28.35 2.72 3.39
N ARG A 316 28.83 2.34 4.58
CA ARG A 316 29.26 0.98 4.92
C ARG A 316 28.27 0.38 5.92
N TYR A 317 27.69 -0.74 5.54
CA TYR A 317 26.75 -1.48 6.37
C TYR A 317 27.44 -2.55 7.21
N GLY A 318 27.13 -2.56 8.51
CA GLY A 318 27.48 -3.64 9.42
C GLY A 318 26.64 -4.91 9.19
N PRO A 319 27.02 -6.04 9.81
CA PRO A 319 26.39 -7.33 9.58
C PRO A 319 24.95 -7.44 10.11
N ARG A 320 24.52 -6.54 11.01
CA ARG A 320 23.16 -6.53 11.58
C ARG A 320 22.27 -5.48 10.94
N HIS A 321 22.77 -4.70 9.97
CA HIS A 321 21.99 -3.67 9.29
C HIS A 321 20.66 -4.22 8.73
N LEU A 322 19.56 -3.48 8.97
CA LEU A 322 18.24 -3.79 8.45
C LEU A 322 18.11 -3.25 7.01
N PRO A 323 17.91 -4.10 5.98
CA PRO A 323 17.83 -3.66 4.58
C PRO A 323 16.72 -2.64 4.29
N HIS A 324 15.72 -2.55 5.16
CA HIS A 324 14.64 -1.56 5.07
C HIS A 324 15.05 -0.13 5.48
N LEU A 325 16.21 0.03 6.11
CA LEU A 325 16.76 1.32 6.57
C LEU A 325 17.92 1.78 5.68
N GLU A 326 17.70 1.76 4.36
CA GLU A 326 18.72 2.04 3.34
C GLU A 326 19.01 3.56 3.23
N TRP A 327 20.26 3.94 3.47
CA TRP A 327 20.76 5.32 3.35
C TRP A 327 21.08 5.73 1.92
N VAL A 328 21.36 4.78 1.03
CA VAL A 328 21.85 5.04 -0.32
C VAL A 328 20.67 5.16 -1.28
N TRP A 329 20.20 6.40 -1.47
CA TRP A 329 19.33 6.77 -2.58
C TRP A 329 19.71 8.16 -3.07
N ASN A 330 19.58 8.39 -4.38
CA ASN A 330 19.84 9.67 -5.04
C ASN A 330 18.69 9.96 -6.02
N GLY A 331 18.53 11.23 -6.40
CA GLY A 331 17.64 11.64 -7.49
C GLY A 331 18.09 11.16 -8.88
N ALA A 332 17.34 11.54 -9.92
CA ALA A 332 17.54 11.07 -11.30
C ALA A 332 18.89 11.44 -11.93
N GLU A 333 19.53 12.51 -11.44
CA GLU A 333 20.87 12.94 -11.83
C GLU A 333 21.77 12.96 -10.59
N PRO A 334 22.36 11.82 -10.19
CA PRO A 334 23.16 11.75 -8.96
C PRO A 334 24.39 12.67 -8.96
N ALA A 335 25.05 12.82 -10.11
CA ALA A 335 26.29 13.57 -10.22
C ALA A 335 26.14 15.09 -10.04
N SER A 336 24.93 15.64 -10.21
CA SER A 336 24.63 17.06 -10.04
C SER A 336 24.08 17.39 -8.64
N GLN A 337 23.85 16.40 -7.79
CA GLN A 337 23.30 16.61 -6.44
C GLN A 337 24.37 17.16 -5.49
N PRO A 338 24.00 18.05 -4.56
CA PRO A 338 24.93 18.57 -3.54
C PRO A 338 25.60 17.48 -2.72
N VAL A 339 24.86 16.41 -2.39
CA VAL A 339 25.38 15.25 -1.67
C VAL A 339 25.13 14.00 -2.49
N LEU A 340 26.20 13.29 -2.82
CA LEU A 340 26.16 12.02 -3.55
C LEU A 340 26.29 10.87 -2.56
N TRP A 341 25.24 10.06 -2.42
CA TRP A 341 25.21 8.92 -1.52
C TRP A 341 25.59 7.66 -2.28
N VAL A 342 26.61 6.95 -1.81
CA VAL A 342 27.13 5.77 -2.50
C VAL A 342 27.35 4.65 -1.51
N ARG A 343 27.02 3.43 -1.91
CA ARG A 343 27.31 2.25 -1.11
C ARG A 343 28.81 1.95 -1.21
N SER A 344 29.49 1.88 -0.08
CA SER A 344 30.89 1.44 -0.01
C SER A 344 31.00 0.00 -0.51
N ARG A 345 31.95 -0.25 -1.41
CA ARG A 345 32.22 -1.59 -1.96
C ARG A 345 33.64 -2.09 -1.65
N GLY A 346 34.39 -1.33 -0.86
CA GLY A 346 35.75 -1.64 -0.44
C GLY A 346 36.73 -0.56 -0.91
N SER A 347 37.89 -0.52 -0.26
CA SER A 347 38.84 0.61 -0.41
C SER A 347 39.34 0.83 -1.83
N ALA A 348 39.39 -0.19 -2.69
CA ALA A 348 39.83 -0.03 -4.07
C ALA A 348 38.77 0.66 -4.95
N GLU A 349 37.52 0.19 -4.90
CA GLU A 349 36.42 0.74 -5.70
C GLU A 349 35.99 2.12 -5.18
N ASP A 350 35.99 2.31 -3.86
CA ASP A 350 35.69 3.59 -3.24
C ASP A 350 36.74 4.66 -3.61
N ARG A 351 38.04 4.29 -3.68
CA ARG A 351 39.10 5.19 -4.16
C ARG A 351 38.93 5.58 -5.62
N ALA A 352 38.62 4.62 -6.50
CA ALA A 352 38.37 4.93 -7.91
C ALA A 352 37.20 5.90 -8.08
N LEU A 353 36.12 5.73 -7.29
CA LEU A 353 34.98 6.65 -7.32
C LEU A 353 35.32 8.01 -6.72
N ARG A 354 36.16 8.04 -5.68
CA ARG A 354 36.68 9.28 -5.09
C ARG A 354 37.48 10.10 -6.10
N GLU A 355 38.31 9.45 -6.91
CA GLU A 355 39.11 10.08 -7.97
C GLU A 355 38.20 10.70 -9.05
N LEU A 356 37.13 10.00 -9.46
CA LEU A 356 36.13 10.55 -10.39
C LEU A 356 35.38 11.76 -9.83
N HIS A 357 35.26 11.85 -8.51
CA HIS A 357 34.59 12.93 -7.79
C HIS A 357 35.57 13.75 -6.93
N ALA A 358 36.79 13.98 -7.41
CA ALA A 358 37.86 14.60 -6.63
C ALA A 358 37.50 15.99 -6.05
N GLY A 359 36.64 16.76 -6.74
CA GLY A 359 36.15 18.06 -6.28
C GLY A 359 35.25 18.00 -5.04
N ARG A 360 34.62 16.86 -4.77
CA ARG A 360 33.71 16.69 -3.63
C ARG A 360 34.49 16.49 -2.33
N ARG A 361 33.94 16.82 -1.17
CA ARG A 361 34.47 16.33 0.11
C ARG A 361 33.93 14.92 0.38
N ALA A 362 34.79 14.02 0.85
CA ALA A 362 34.44 12.61 1.02
C ALA A 362 34.27 12.22 2.48
N TRP A 363 33.19 11.49 2.75
CA TRP A 363 32.80 11.01 4.06
C TRP A 363 32.60 9.50 4.06
N LEU A 364 32.85 8.87 5.20
CA LEU A 364 32.45 7.50 5.49
C LEU A 364 31.33 7.53 6.52
N LEU A 365 30.21 6.89 6.18
CA LEU A 365 29.11 6.64 7.11
C LEU A 365 29.08 5.15 7.43
N PHE A 366 29.29 4.79 8.69
CA PHE A 366 29.07 3.42 9.14
C PHE A 366 27.67 3.27 9.76
N VAL A 367 26.97 2.19 9.39
CA VAL A 367 25.59 1.93 9.84
C VAL A 367 25.45 0.45 10.23
N ASP A 368 25.17 0.16 11.49
CA ASP A 368 24.76 -1.17 11.97
C ASP A 368 23.44 -1.10 12.78
N ALA A 369 22.80 -2.24 13.05
CA ALA A 369 21.58 -2.22 13.85
C ALA A 369 21.85 -1.86 15.32
N GLY A 370 21.11 -0.88 15.83
CA GLY A 370 21.17 -0.39 17.21
C GLY A 370 21.92 0.93 17.39
N ASP A 371 22.54 1.47 16.34
CA ASP A 371 23.16 2.79 16.39
C ASP A 371 22.06 3.86 16.41
N GLN A 372 21.95 4.59 17.53
CA GLN A 372 21.03 5.73 17.63
C GLN A 372 21.50 6.92 16.79
N GLU A 373 22.82 7.03 16.58
CA GLU A 373 23.44 8.00 15.68
C GLU A 373 24.49 7.30 14.81
N PRO A 374 24.37 7.35 13.48
CA PRO A 374 25.34 6.75 12.59
C PRO A 374 26.62 7.58 12.59
N LEU A 375 27.76 6.90 12.61
CA LEU A 375 29.07 7.54 12.70
C LEU A 375 29.48 8.07 11.32
N LEU A 376 29.41 9.39 11.15
CA LEU A 376 29.90 10.10 9.96
C LEU A 376 31.31 10.65 10.24
N THR A 377 32.30 10.18 9.48
CA THR A 377 33.70 10.60 9.62
C THR A 377 34.27 11.03 8.28
N ASP A 378 35.36 11.82 8.29
CA ASP A 378 36.12 12.05 7.06
C ASP A 378 36.55 10.71 6.45
N TYR A 379 36.43 10.60 5.13
CA TYR A 379 36.84 9.39 4.43
C TYR A 379 38.37 9.28 4.41
N ALA A 380 38.91 8.33 5.17
CA ALA A 380 40.31 7.92 5.08
C ALA A 380 40.40 6.61 4.28
N PRO A 381 41.26 6.53 3.23
CA PRO A 381 41.36 5.38 2.33
C PRO A 381 41.88 4.08 2.98
#